data_AF-A0A524J2Z7-F1
#
_entry.id   AF-A0A524J2Z7-F1
#
_cell.length_a   1.000
_cell.length_b   1.000
_cell.length_c   1.000
_cell.angle_alpha   90.00
_cell.angle_beta   90.00
_cell.angle_gamma   90.00
#
_symmetry.space_group_name_H-M   'P 1'
#
loop_
_entity.id
_entity.type
_entity.pdbx_description
1 polymer ?
#
loop_
_entity_poly.entity_id
_entity_poly.type
_entity_poly.pdbx_seq_one_letter_code
_entity_poly.pdbx_strand_id
1 'polypeptide(L)'
;MDLEPVPDMPALIMKGRDSWAAVADLHIGIEVQMRRAGFNIPTQMPRMMRDLESLSKIARNLVLLGDLKHKIPTVGRKEDAEIRQLLGRMLEVFDRVVLISGNHDGGIASVLPEGCEGMGSKGWTVQDTGLFHGHVWPSDEVMRCEKIVMGHIHPSVLLKDSLGARNIEKCWLRTSLHEEATLERYDSCPMELVVMPAFNPLLTGTAVNSDPRAFLGPIFRNSIADEGSFRAYLLDGTFVGNPMKLRNPSER
;
A
#
# COMPACT_ATOMS: atom_id res chain seq x y z
N MET A 1 -0.11 16.56 -8.61
CA MET A 1 -0.89 15.48 -9.23
C MET A 1 -2.17 15.30 -8.44
N ASP A 2 -3.22 14.91 -9.16
CA ASP A 2 -4.50 14.54 -8.56
C ASP A 2 -4.50 13.05 -8.24
N LEU A 3 -4.86 12.72 -7.00
CA LEU A 3 -4.89 11.37 -6.47
C LEU A 3 -6.34 10.89 -6.43
N GLU A 4 -6.68 9.92 -7.28
CA GLU A 4 -8.03 9.39 -7.44
C GLU A 4 -8.08 7.89 -7.14
N PRO A 5 -8.65 7.47 -6.00
CA PRO A 5 -8.89 6.05 -5.72
C PRO A 5 -9.82 5.43 -6.77
N VAL A 6 -9.53 4.18 -7.15
CA VAL A 6 -10.43 3.39 -8.00
C VAL A 6 -11.54 2.80 -7.13
N PRO A 7 -12.83 3.03 -7.42
CA PRO A 7 -13.93 2.46 -6.65
C PRO A 7 -13.84 0.93 -6.58
N ASP A 8 -14.09 0.38 -5.40
CA ASP A 8 -14.10 -1.07 -5.09
C ASP A 8 -12.76 -1.80 -5.35
N MET A 9 -11.69 -1.06 -5.62
CA MET A 9 -10.36 -1.62 -5.89
C MET A 9 -9.29 -0.87 -5.07
N PRO A 10 -8.36 -1.58 -4.41
CA PRO A 10 -7.24 -0.98 -3.68
C PRO A 10 -6.15 -0.44 -4.63
N ALA A 11 -6.53 0.46 -5.55
CA ALA A 11 -5.65 1.07 -6.53
C ALA A 11 -5.87 2.59 -6.56
N LEU A 12 -4.79 3.34 -6.77
CA LEU A 12 -4.79 4.79 -6.83
C LEU A 12 -4.35 5.25 -8.22
N ILE A 13 -5.14 6.09 -8.87
CA ILE A 13 -4.74 6.76 -10.11
C ILE A 13 -4.15 8.12 -9.77
N MET A 14 -2.91 8.35 -10.21
CA MET A 14 -2.23 9.64 -10.09
C MET A 14 -2.25 10.30 -11.46
N LYS A 15 -2.98 11.41 -11.59
CA LYS A 15 -3.11 12.17 -12.84
C LYS A 15 -2.25 13.43 -12.79
N GLY A 16 -1.41 13.58 -13.80
CA GLY A 16 -0.61 14.77 -14.06
C GLY A 16 -0.26 14.84 -15.53
N ARG A 17 1.00 15.16 -15.87
CA ARG A 17 1.50 15.08 -17.26
C ARG A 17 1.34 13.67 -17.85
N ASP A 18 1.66 12.66 -17.05
CA ASP A 18 1.42 11.25 -17.33
C ASP A 18 0.50 10.67 -16.24
N SER A 19 -0.26 9.62 -16.60
CA SER A 19 -1.11 8.91 -15.66
C SER A 19 -0.42 7.64 -15.15
N TRP A 20 -0.49 7.45 -13.83
CA TRP A 20 0.09 6.30 -13.14
C TRP A 20 -1.00 5.59 -12.33
N ALA A 21 -1.06 4.27 -12.43
CA ALA A 21 -1.77 3.44 -11.46
C ALA A 21 -0.78 3.01 -10.38
N ALA A 22 -1.12 3.21 -9.11
CA ALA A 22 -0.38 2.72 -7.97
C ALA A 22 -1.18 1.62 -7.27
N VAL A 23 -0.49 0.58 -6.82
CA VAL A 23 -1.02 -0.50 -5.98
C VAL A 23 0.06 -0.90 -4.98
N ALA A 24 -0.31 -1.43 -3.81
CA ALA A 24 0.65 -1.83 -2.78
C ALA A 24 0.40 -3.27 -2.30
N ASP A 25 1.41 -3.94 -1.78
CA ASP A 25 1.23 -5.15 -0.95
C ASP A 25 0.51 -6.31 -1.68
N LEU A 26 1.06 -6.72 -2.83
CA LEU A 26 0.54 -7.85 -3.61
C LEU A 26 0.82 -9.19 -2.93
N HIS A 27 1.92 -9.32 -2.19
CA HIS A 27 2.33 -10.52 -1.46
C HIS A 27 2.10 -11.83 -2.22
N ILE A 28 2.59 -11.90 -3.46
CA ILE A 28 2.50 -13.10 -4.28
C ILE A 28 3.10 -14.28 -3.51
N GLY A 29 2.32 -15.37 -3.38
CA GLY A 29 2.71 -16.59 -2.67
C GLY A 29 2.23 -16.68 -1.22
N ILE A 30 1.52 -15.68 -0.67
CA ILE A 30 0.99 -15.73 0.71
C ILE A 30 0.11 -16.97 0.98
N GLU A 31 -0.55 -17.51 -0.03
CA GLU A 31 -1.38 -18.70 0.05
C GLU A 31 -0.57 -19.94 0.50
N VAL A 32 0.73 -19.97 0.23
CA VAL A 32 1.61 -21.04 0.71
C VAL A 32 1.74 -21.00 2.23
N GLN A 33 1.87 -19.81 2.83
CA GLN A 33 1.88 -19.67 4.29
C GLN A 33 0.54 -20.10 4.88
N MET A 34 -0.57 -19.66 4.27
CA MET A 34 -1.91 -20.03 4.72
C MET A 34 -2.15 -21.54 4.61
N ARG A 35 -1.72 -22.18 3.51
CA ARG A 35 -1.78 -23.65 3.38
C ARG A 35 -0.99 -24.38 4.46
N ARG A 36 0.20 -23.89 4.81
CA ARG A 36 0.98 -24.44 5.94
C ARG A 36 0.29 -24.27 7.29
N ALA A 37 -0.54 -23.24 7.44
CA ALA A 37 -1.37 -23.03 8.62
C ALA A 37 -2.70 -23.82 8.58
N GLY A 38 -2.92 -24.68 7.58
CA GLY A 38 -4.08 -25.56 7.49
C GLY A 38 -5.25 -25.03 6.65
N PHE A 39 -5.12 -23.84 6.05
CA PHE A 39 -6.15 -23.28 5.18
C PHE A 39 -6.10 -23.89 3.77
N ASN A 40 -7.25 -24.22 3.17
CA ASN A 40 -7.33 -24.63 1.77
C ASN A 40 -7.76 -23.46 0.88
N ILE A 41 -6.80 -22.61 0.49
CA ILE A 41 -7.06 -21.38 -0.28
C ILE A 41 -6.44 -21.50 -1.69
N PRO A 42 -7.23 -21.27 -2.76
CA PRO A 42 -6.70 -21.22 -4.12
C PRO A 42 -5.88 -19.95 -4.34
N THR A 43 -4.96 -20.01 -5.31
CA THR A 43 -4.17 -18.82 -5.69
C THR A 43 -5.07 -17.66 -6.13
N GLN A 44 -4.73 -16.45 -5.69
CA GLN A 44 -5.38 -15.20 -6.08
C GLN A 44 -4.70 -14.52 -7.26
N MET A 45 -3.60 -15.09 -7.75
CA MET A 45 -2.81 -14.57 -8.86
C MET A 45 -3.65 -14.24 -10.11
N PRO A 46 -4.56 -15.11 -10.60
CA PRO A 46 -5.35 -14.80 -11.79
C PRO A 46 -6.29 -13.62 -11.59
N ARG A 47 -6.79 -13.42 -10.36
CA ARG A 47 -7.64 -12.26 -10.02
C ARG A 47 -6.80 -10.98 -10.00
N MET A 48 -5.69 -10.99 -9.25
CA MET A 48 -4.79 -9.83 -9.17
C MET A 48 -4.26 -9.41 -10.55
N MET A 49 -3.89 -10.37 -11.41
CA MET A 49 -3.44 -10.08 -12.78
C MET A 49 -4.52 -9.39 -13.61
N ARG A 50 -5.77 -9.89 -13.60
CA ARG A 50 -6.89 -9.25 -14.31
C ARG A 50 -7.18 -7.84 -13.79
N ASP A 51 -7.16 -7.68 -12.47
CA ASP A 51 -7.44 -6.40 -11.82
C ASP A 51 -6.35 -5.37 -12.20
N LEU A 52 -5.06 -5.77 -12.18
CA LEU A 52 -3.95 -4.91 -12.65
C LEU A 52 -4.04 -4.59 -14.14
N GLU A 53 -4.30 -5.58 -15.00
CA GLU A 53 -4.48 -5.35 -16.45
C GLU A 53 -5.62 -4.34 -16.70
N SER A 54 -6.69 -4.38 -15.90
CA SER A 54 -7.81 -3.45 -16.05
C SER A 54 -7.41 -1.98 -15.81
N LEU A 55 -6.39 -1.73 -14.99
CA LEU A 55 -5.87 -0.38 -14.70
C LEU A 55 -5.20 0.25 -15.91
N SER A 56 -4.70 -0.54 -16.88
CA SER A 56 -4.13 -0.02 -18.14
C SER A 56 -5.13 0.77 -18.98
N LYS A 57 -6.44 0.56 -18.76
CA LYS A 57 -7.51 1.30 -19.44
C LYS A 57 -7.63 2.75 -18.96
N ILE A 58 -7.09 3.05 -17.78
CA ILE A 58 -7.25 4.35 -17.10
C ILE A 58 -5.91 4.99 -16.69
N ALA A 59 -4.79 4.26 -16.78
CA ALA A 59 -3.45 4.77 -16.56
C ALA A 59 -2.47 4.20 -17.59
N ARG A 60 -1.49 5.01 -18.01
CA ARG A 60 -0.44 4.61 -18.95
C ARG A 60 0.71 3.84 -18.30
N ASN A 61 0.98 4.11 -17.03
CA ASN A 61 2.10 3.53 -16.30
C ASN A 61 1.62 2.84 -15.01
N LEU A 62 2.41 1.90 -14.50
CA LEU A 62 2.14 1.18 -13.26
C LEU A 62 3.29 1.38 -12.26
N VAL A 63 2.95 1.66 -11.00
CA VAL A 63 3.87 1.60 -9.87
C VAL A 63 3.37 0.60 -8.82
N LEU A 64 4.26 -0.31 -8.43
CA LEU A 64 4.06 -1.30 -7.39
C LEU A 64 4.77 -0.79 -6.12
N LEU A 65 4.01 -0.45 -5.10
CA LEU A 65 4.46 0.21 -3.87
C LEU A 65 4.89 -0.81 -2.80
N GLY A 66 5.82 -1.68 -3.18
CA GLY A 66 6.45 -2.66 -2.30
C GLY A 66 5.59 -3.86 -1.93
N ASP A 67 6.27 -4.81 -1.29
CA ASP A 67 5.78 -6.14 -0.92
C ASP A 67 5.09 -6.85 -2.09
N LEU A 68 5.78 -6.87 -3.23
CA LEU A 68 5.35 -7.62 -4.41
C LEU A 68 5.30 -9.12 -4.11
N LYS A 69 6.32 -9.63 -3.40
CA LYS A 69 6.41 -11.04 -3.04
C LYS A 69 6.20 -11.27 -1.56
N HIS A 70 5.71 -12.46 -1.21
CA HIS A 70 5.71 -12.90 0.17
C HIS A 70 7.00 -13.65 0.51
N LYS A 71 7.75 -13.17 1.51
CA LYS A 71 9.01 -13.78 1.96
C LYS A 71 8.78 -15.16 2.60
N ILE A 72 9.04 -16.24 1.85
CA ILE A 72 9.01 -17.62 2.37
C ILE A 72 10.40 -18.25 2.27
N PRO A 73 11.00 -18.72 3.39
CA PRO A 73 12.40 -19.20 3.42
C PRO A 73 12.77 -20.38 2.49
N THR A 74 11.81 -21.02 1.81
CA THR A 74 12.01 -22.33 1.15
C THR A 74 11.41 -22.48 -0.24
N VAL A 75 10.70 -21.48 -0.79
CA VAL A 75 9.80 -21.72 -1.94
C VAL A 75 10.18 -20.94 -3.21
N GLY A 76 11.09 -19.97 -3.10
CA GLY A 76 11.27 -18.86 -4.06
C GLY A 76 11.34 -19.17 -5.57
N ARG A 77 11.71 -20.37 -6.03
CA ARG A 77 11.73 -20.67 -7.48
C ARG A 77 10.36 -20.58 -8.15
N LYS A 78 9.29 -20.99 -7.45
CA LYS A 78 7.93 -20.94 -8.02
C LYS A 78 7.40 -19.51 -7.99
N GLU A 79 7.50 -18.83 -6.85
CA GLU A 79 7.06 -17.44 -6.72
C GLU A 79 7.85 -16.52 -7.66
N ASP A 80 9.15 -16.74 -7.85
CA ASP A 80 9.96 -15.97 -8.79
C ASP A 80 9.50 -16.15 -10.25
N ALA A 81 8.97 -17.32 -10.61
CA ALA A 81 8.39 -17.55 -11.93
C ALA A 81 7.03 -16.84 -12.07
N GLU A 82 6.19 -16.89 -11.04
CA GLU A 82 4.90 -16.17 -10.99
C GLU A 82 5.10 -14.65 -11.04
N ILE A 83 6.09 -14.12 -10.33
CA ILE A 83 6.46 -12.69 -10.38
C ILE A 83 6.90 -12.29 -11.79
N ARG A 84 7.79 -13.07 -12.43
CA ARG A 84 8.22 -12.79 -13.81
C ARG A 84 7.05 -12.84 -14.79
N GLN A 85 6.14 -13.79 -14.62
CA GLN A 85 4.93 -13.88 -15.43
C GLN A 85 4.03 -12.65 -15.27
N LEU A 86 3.79 -12.21 -14.02
CA LEU A 86 3.00 -11.01 -13.75
C LEU A 86 3.63 -9.76 -14.35
N LEU A 87 4.90 -9.52 -14.05
CA LEU A 87 5.59 -8.33 -14.51
C LEU A 87 5.74 -8.30 -16.04
N GLY A 88 6.03 -9.45 -16.66
CA GLY A 88 6.04 -9.58 -18.12
C GLY A 88 4.69 -9.21 -18.73
N ARG A 89 3.59 -9.68 -18.13
CA ARG A 89 2.24 -9.32 -18.57
C ARG A 89 1.92 -7.84 -18.36
N MET A 90 2.40 -7.23 -17.28
CA MET A 90 2.23 -5.78 -17.06
C MET A 90 3.00 -4.95 -18.08
N LEU A 91 4.21 -5.38 -18.48
CA LEU A 91 5.01 -4.71 -19.51
C LEU A 91 4.36 -4.76 -20.90
N GLU A 92 3.43 -5.70 -21.15
CA GLU A 92 2.67 -5.74 -22.41
C GLU A 92 1.56 -4.69 -22.47
N VAL A 93 1.09 -4.18 -21.32
CA VAL A 93 -0.09 -3.31 -21.24
C VAL A 93 0.18 -1.94 -20.62
N PHE A 94 1.35 -1.73 -20.02
CA PHE A 94 1.80 -0.44 -19.48
C PHE A 94 3.10 0.00 -20.15
N ASP A 95 3.24 1.30 -20.39
CA ASP A 95 4.45 1.89 -20.98
C ASP A 95 5.65 1.77 -20.03
N ARG A 96 5.40 1.85 -18.72
CA ARG A 96 6.39 1.72 -17.66
C ARG A 96 5.83 0.93 -16.49
N VAL A 97 6.67 0.07 -15.91
CA VAL A 97 6.37 -0.68 -14.69
C VAL A 97 7.49 -0.45 -13.69
N VAL A 98 7.18 0.28 -12.61
CA VAL A 98 8.13 0.65 -11.57
C VAL A 98 7.80 -0.12 -10.28
N LEU A 99 8.79 -0.74 -9.65
CA LEU A 99 8.66 -1.38 -8.34
C LEU A 99 9.48 -0.61 -7.30
N ILE A 100 8.82 -0.13 -6.26
CA ILE A 100 9.49 0.40 -5.05
C ILE A 100 9.65 -0.74 -4.06
N SER A 101 10.86 -0.99 -3.55
CA SER A 101 11.11 -2.16 -2.70
C SER A 101 10.41 -2.07 -1.33
N GLY A 102 9.66 -3.11 -0.95
CA GLY A 102 9.13 -3.34 0.40
C GLY A 102 10.03 -4.22 1.28
N ASN A 103 9.63 -4.49 2.52
CA ASN A 103 10.41 -5.32 3.44
C ASN A 103 10.40 -6.82 3.08
N HIS A 104 9.43 -7.29 2.30
CA HIS A 104 9.38 -8.67 1.81
C HIS A 104 10.12 -8.86 0.46
N ASP A 105 10.52 -7.78 -0.20
CA ASP A 105 11.12 -7.79 -1.54
C ASP A 105 12.64 -8.01 -1.55
N GLY A 106 13.19 -8.64 -0.51
CA GLY A 106 14.63 -8.97 -0.46
C GLY A 106 15.07 -9.80 -1.67
N GLY A 107 16.05 -9.31 -2.43
CA GLY A 107 16.53 -9.95 -3.66
C GLY A 107 15.56 -9.87 -4.85
N ILE A 108 14.57 -8.99 -4.84
CA ILE A 108 13.61 -8.87 -5.96
C ILE A 108 14.30 -8.42 -7.27
N ALA A 109 15.39 -7.66 -7.18
CA ALA A 109 16.12 -7.16 -8.34
C ALA A 109 16.60 -8.26 -9.30
N SER A 110 16.92 -9.47 -8.80
CA SER A 110 17.31 -10.61 -9.65
C SER A 110 16.14 -11.31 -10.35
N VAL A 111 14.91 -10.90 -10.02
CA VAL A 111 13.66 -11.48 -10.53
C VAL A 111 12.94 -10.52 -11.46
N LEU A 112 13.23 -9.22 -11.39
CA LEU A 112 12.68 -8.22 -12.29
C LEU A 112 13.03 -8.56 -13.75
N PRO A 113 12.04 -8.66 -14.66
CA PRO A 113 12.32 -8.80 -16.09
C PRO A 113 12.91 -7.51 -16.65
N GLU A 114 13.55 -7.62 -17.81
CA GLU A 114 14.01 -6.46 -18.58
C GLU A 114 12.81 -5.54 -18.90
N GLY A 115 13.00 -4.23 -18.75
CA GLY A 115 11.94 -3.22 -18.90
C GLY A 115 11.25 -2.82 -17.59
N CYS A 116 11.34 -3.62 -16.52
CA CYS A 116 10.90 -3.20 -15.19
C CYS A 116 11.95 -2.34 -14.49
N GLU A 117 11.51 -1.25 -13.87
CA GLU A 117 12.38 -0.34 -13.13
C GLU A 117 12.30 -0.65 -11.62
N GLY A 118 13.44 -0.90 -10.99
CA GLY A 118 13.53 -1.15 -9.54
C GLY A 118 14.00 0.07 -8.77
N MET A 119 13.22 0.51 -7.79
CA MET A 119 13.53 1.61 -6.87
C MET A 119 13.83 1.09 -5.46
N GLY A 120 14.70 1.81 -4.75
CA GLY A 120 15.06 1.49 -3.37
C GLY A 120 13.91 1.72 -2.39
N SER A 121 14.06 1.19 -1.17
CA SER A 121 13.04 1.27 -0.11
C SER A 121 12.77 2.68 0.43
N LYS A 122 13.67 3.64 0.19
CA LYS A 122 13.49 5.05 0.55
C LYS A 122 12.48 5.79 -0.33
N GLY A 123 11.96 5.14 -1.37
CA GLY A 123 10.91 5.68 -2.22
C GLY A 123 11.40 6.29 -3.53
N TRP A 124 10.46 6.89 -4.24
CA TRP A 124 10.60 7.47 -5.56
C TRP A 124 9.59 8.61 -5.72
N THR A 125 9.88 9.57 -6.59
CA THR A 125 9.02 10.73 -6.83
C THR A 125 8.45 10.68 -8.24
N VAL A 126 7.19 11.06 -8.36
CA VAL A 126 6.54 11.31 -9.64
C VAL A 126 5.97 12.71 -9.57
N GLN A 127 6.56 13.64 -10.34
CA GLN A 127 6.19 15.06 -10.28
C GLN A 127 6.26 15.59 -8.83
N ASP A 128 5.12 15.96 -8.25
CA ASP A 128 4.96 16.52 -6.91
C ASP A 128 4.44 15.50 -5.88
N THR A 129 4.39 14.21 -6.23
CA THR A 129 3.94 13.13 -5.35
C THR A 129 5.07 12.18 -5.01
N GLY A 130 5.33 12.01 -3.72
CA GLY A 130 6.32 11.08 -3.19
C GLY A 130 5.69 9.72 -2.92
N LEU A 131 6.37 8.65 -3.30
CA LEU A 131 5.91 7.27 -3.17
C LEU A 131 6.94 6.47 -2.38
N PHE A 132 6.54 5.76 -1.35
CA PHE A 132 7.43 4.88 -0.59
C PHE A 132 6.65 3.74 0.06
N HIS A 133 7.28 2.61 0.37
CA HIS A 133 6.51 1.48 0.95
C HIS A 133 6.01 1.79 2.37
N GLY A 134 6.87 2.34 3.23
CA GLY A 134 6.50 2.74 4.61
C GLY A 134 7.26 2.02 5.73
N HIS A 135 8.00 0.94 5.42
CA HIS A 135 8.77 0.19 6.42
C HIS A 135 10.09 0.87 6.87
N VAL A 136 10.59 1.84 6.11
CA VAL A 136 11.79 2.64 6.40
C VAL A 136 11.49 4.13 6.25
N TRP A 137 12.42 4.97 6.70
CA TRP A 137 12.35 6.41 6.51
C TRP A 137 12.41 6.75 5.00
N PRO A 138 11.47 7.55 4.48
CA PRO A 138 11.54 8.03 3.10
C PRO A 138 12.76 8.93 2.88
N SER A 139 13.16 9.11 1.61
CA SER A 139 14.20 10.06 1.23
C SER A 139 13.73 11.51 1.43
N ASP A 140 14.69 12.44 1.51
CA ASP A 140 14.38 13.88 1.54
C ASP A 140 13.62 14.31 0.28
N GLU A 141 13.90 13.67 -0.86
CA GLU A 141 13.20 13.94 -2.12
C GLU A 141 11.70 13.62 -2.02
N VAL A 142 11.35 12.47 -1.44
CA VAL A 142 9.94 12.09 -1.18
C VAL A 142 9.29 13.05 -0.20
N MET A 143 10.01 13.49 0.84
CA MET A 143 9.48 14.41 1.86
C MET A 143 9.35 15.85 1.39
N ARG A 144 10.02 16.26 0.31
CA ARG A 144 9.81 17.56 -0.35
C ARG A 144 8.53 17.63 -1.19
N CYS A 145 7.90 16.49 -1.49
CA CYS A 145 6.66 16.45 -2.24
C CYS A 145 5.49 17.02 -1.43
N GLU A 146 4.52 17.63 -2.11
CA GLU A 146 3.31 18.16 -1.48
C GLU A 146 2.49 17.05 -0.82
N LYS A 147 2.38 15.91 -1.52
CA LYS A 147 1.63 14.73 -1.09
C LYS A 147 2.54 13.52 -1.11
N ILE A 148 2.38 12.64 -0.14
CA ILE A 148 3.08 11.37 -0.09
C ILE A 148 2.11 10.20 0.01
N VAL A 149 2.46 9.08 -0.61
CA VAL A 149 1.66 7.86 -0.64
C VAL A 149 2.49 6.68 -0.14
N MET A 150 1.92 5.88 0.77
CA MET A 150 2.55 4.67 1.31
C MET A 150 1.64 3.45 1.35
N GLY A 151 2.22 2.25 1.46
CA GLY A 151 1.51 0.99 1.69
C GLY A 151 1.81 0.44 3.09
N HIS A 152 2.28 -0.81 3.15
CA HIS A 152 2.92 -1.47 4.30
C HIS A 152 2.01 -1.84 5.48
N ILE A 153 1.24 -0.90 6.02
CA ILE A 153 0.42 -1.15 7.23
C ILE A 153 -0.93 -1.78 6.90
N HIS A 154 -1.31 -1.79 5.62
CA HIS A 154 -2.57 -2.34 5.09
C HIS A 154 -3.77 -1.79 5.87
N PRO A 155 -4.06 -0.49 5.81
CA PRO A 155 -5.11 0.11 6.64
C PRO A 155 -6.48 -0.58 6.45
N SER A 156 -7.13 -0.88 7.57
CA SER A 156 -8.50 -1.41 7.63
C SER A 156 -9.30 -0.78 8.77
N VAL A 157 -10.62 -0.93 8.77
CA VAL A 157 -11.49 -0.49 9.88
C VAL A 157 -12.21 -1.71 10.45
N LEU A 158 -12.14 -1.87 11.77
CA LEU A 158 -12.96 -2.84 12.50
C LEU A 158 -14.34 -2.22 12.78
N LEU A 159 -15.36 -2.72 12.13
CA LEU A 159 -16.76 -2.38 12.36
C LEU A 159 -17.36 -3.40 13.35
N LYS A 160 -18.10 -2.90 14.33
CA LYS A 160 -18.83 -3.72 15.29
C LYS A 160 -20.30 -3.33 15.27
N ASP A 161 -21.19 -4.28 15.06
CA ASP A 161 -22.63 -4.03 15.11
C ASP A 161 -23.19 -4.09 16.55
N SER A 162 -24.49 -3.79 16.70
CA SER A 162 -25.18 -3.80 17.99
C SER A 162 -25.30 -5.20 18.61
N LEU A 163 -25.18 -6.26 17.81
CA LEU A 163 -25.18 -7.65 18.25
C LEU A 163 -23.77 -8.15 18.60
N GLY A 164 -22.75 -7.34 18.37
CA GLY A 164 -21.36 -7.64 18.64
C GLY A 164 -20.62 -8.36 17.51
N ALA A 165 -21.23 -8.52 16.33
CA ALA A 165 -20.55 -9.05 15.16
C ALA A 165 -19.43 -8.09 14.73
N ARG A 166 -18.28 -8.65 14.37
CA ARG A 166 -17.08 -7.92 14.01
C ARG A 166 -16.81 -8.13 12.53
N ASN A 167 -16.74 -7.04 11.77
CA ASN A 167 -16.31 -7.06 10.38
C ASN A 167 -15.07 -6.17 10.23
N ILE A 168 -14.06 -6.60 9.46
CA ILE A 168 -12.86 -5.80 9.22
C ILE A 168 -12.82 -5.52 7.71
N GLU A 169 -12.89 -4.24 7.36
CA GLU A 169 -12.96 -3.79 5.97
C GLU A 169 -11.70 -3.00 5.60
N LYS A 170 -11.15 -3.23 4.41
CA LYS A 170 -10.04 -2.43 3.89
C LYS A 170 -10.45 -0.96 3.79
N CYS A 171 -9.53 -0.06 4.09
CA CYS A 171 -9.78 1.36 3.95
C CYS A 171 -8.58 2.09 3.37
N TRP A 172 -8.84 3.25 2.78
CA TRP A 172 -7.85 4.30 2.60
C TRP A 172 -7.72 5.07 3.91
N LEU A 173 -6.50 5.43 4.29
CA LEU A 173 -6.26 6.36 5.41
C LEU A 173 -5.57 7.62 4.88
N ARG A 174 -6.13 8.79 5.18
CA ARG A 174 -5.54 10.10 4.87
C ARG A 174 -5.26 10.86 6.15
N THR A 175 -4.13 11.56 6.22
CA THR A 175 -3.71 12.31 7.41
C THR A 175 -2.79 13.47 7.02
N SER A 176 -2.79 14.55 7.80
CA SER A 176 -1.67 15.50 7.79
C SER A 176 -0.49 14.95 8.57
N LEU A 177 0.65 15.62 8.46
CA LEU A 177 1.85 15.35 9.23
C LEU A 177 2.06 16.46 10.27
N HIS A 178 2.63 16.10 11.42
CA HIS A 178 3.08 17.08 12.41
C HIS A 178 4.35 17.78 11.91
N GLU A 179 4.22 19.07 11.57
CA GLU A 179 5.31 19.85 10.98
C GLU A 179 6.55 19.89 11.88
N GLU A 180 6.39 20.22 13.17
CA GLU A 180 7.51 20.31 14.12
C GLU A 180 8.31 19.00 14.17
N ALA A 181 7.63 17.86 14.38
CA ALA A 181 8.26 16.54 14.44
C ALA A 181 8.88 16.12 13.09
N THR A 182 8.28 16.53 11.97
CA THR A 182 8.82 16.25 10.63
C THR A 182 10.11 17.03 10.38
N LEU A 183 10.14 18.30 10.78
CA LEU A 183 11.27 19.21 10.59
C LEU A 183 12.48 18.91 11.50
N GLU A 184 12.32 18.07 12.52
CA GLU A 184 13.46 17.52 13.27
C GLU A 184 14.39 16.65 12.39
N ARG A 185 13.84 16.07 11.30
CA ARG A 185 14.57 15.14 10.41
C ARG A 185 14.69 15.64 8.98
N TYR A 186 13.68 16.33 8.47
CA TYR A 186 13.57 16.76 7.08
C TYR A 186 13.57 18.29 6.99
N ASP A 187 13.88 18.84 5.82
CA ASP A 187 13.83 20.28 5.58
C ASP A 187 12.47 20.76 5.04
N SER A 188 11.51 19.85 4.95
CA SER A 188 10.19 20.05 4.39
C SER A 188 9.18 19.09 5.02
N CYS A 189 7.93 19.51 5.06
CA CYS A 189 6.82 18.72 5.57
C CYS A 189 5.73 18.60 4.48
N PRO A 190 5.44 17.39 4.00
CA PRO A 190 4.29 17.15 3.13
C PRO A 190 2.99 17.62 3.77
N MET A 191 2.05 18.08 2.95
CA MET A 191 0.73 18.51 3.41
C MET A 191 -0.17 17.31 3.75
N GLU A 192 0.00 16.19 3.05
CA GLU A 192 -0.85 15.01 3.19
C GLU A 192 -0.08 13.71 3.00
N LEU A 193 -0.37 12.75 3.86
CA LEU A 193 -0.06 11.33 3.70
C LEU A 193 -1.32 10.55 3.34
N VAL A 194 -1.24 9.76 2.28
CA VAL A 194 -2.24 8.76 1.89
C VAL A 194 -1.66 7.37 2.10
N VAL A 195 -2.35 6.52 2.86
CA VAL A 195 -1.98 5.12 3.04
C VAL A 195 -2.91 4.25 2.22
N MET A 196 -2.31 3.44 1.35
CA MET A 196 -3.00 2.52 0.45
C MET A 196 -3.38 1.23 1.19
N PRO A 197 -4.61 0.74 1.03
CA PRO A 197 -4.95 -0.62 1.43
C PRO A 197 -4.18 -1.65 0.59
N ALA A 198 -3.98 -2.85 1.14
CA ALA A 198 -3.29 -3.91 0.41
C ALA A 198 -4.05 -4.32 -0.86
N PHE A 199 -3.34 -4.56 -1.94
CA PHE A 199 -3.93 -5.00 -3.20
C PHE A 199 -4.40 -6.46 -3.13
N ASN A 200 -3.65 -7.32 -2.43
CA ASN A 200 -3.98 -8.74 -2.30
C ASN A 200 -5.34 -8.94 -1.61
N PRO A 201 -6.29 -9.68 -2.19
CA PRO A 201 -7.61 -9.90 -1.59
C PRO A 201 -7.60 -10.72 -0.30
N LEU A 202 -6.52 -11.45 0.01
CA LEU A 202 -6.38 -12.24 1.24
C LEU A 202 -5.85 -11.43 2.43
N LEU A 203 -5.40 -10.20 2.18
CA LEU A 203 -4.86 -9.31 3.22
C LEU A 203 -5.91 -8.29 3.58
N THR A 204 -6.53 -8.42 4.76
CA THR A 204 -7.42 -7.37 5.26
C THR A 204 -6.64 -6.22 5.86
N GLY A 205 -5.60 -6.53 6.65
CA GLY A 205 -4.65 -5.57 7.19
C GLY A 205 -4.92 -5.07 8.61
N THR A 206 -4.29 -3.96 9.01
CA THR A 206 -4.28 -3.44 10.39
C THR A 206 -5.47 -2.50 10.65
N ALA A 207 -6.29 -2.83 11.66
CA ALA A 207 -7.44 -2.02 12.03
C ALA A 207 -7.00 -0.66 12.61
N VAL A 208 -7.22 0.43 11.87
CA VAL A 208 -6.77 1.78 12.23
C VAL A 208 -7.55 2.41 13.39
N ASN A 209 -8.70 1.83 13.74
CA ASN A 209 -9.46 2.16 14.94
C ASN A 209 -9.17 1.20 16.12
N SER A 210 -8.08 0.43 16.05
CA SER A 210 -7.56 -0.37 17.17
C SER A 210 -6.34 0.29 17.82
N ASP A 211 -5.48 -0.45 18.52
CA ASP A 211 -4.29 0.07 19.22
C ASP A 211 -3.33 0.75 18.21
N PRO A 212 -2.99 2.06 18.37
CA PRO A 212 -2.14 2.76 17.41
C PRO A 212 -0.70 2.22 17.41
N ARG A 213 -0.28 1.52 18.47
CA ARG A 213 1.03 0.86 18.54
C ARG A 213 1.17 -0.30 17.54
N ALA A 214 0.05 -0.75 16.95
CA ALA A 214 0.06 -1.72 15.88
C ALA A 214 0.56 -1.13 14.55
N PHE A 215 0.57 0.20 14.39
CA PHE A 215 1.06 0.83 13.16
C PHE A 215 2.59 0.71 13.07
N LEU A 216 3.03 0.05 12.01
CA LEU A 216 4.44 -0.17 11.72
C LEU A 216 4.99 0.97 10.86
N GLY A 217 6.31 1.08 10.83
CA GLY A 217 7.00 2.10 10.05
C GLY A 217 7.31 3.38 10.84
N PRO A 218 8.36 4.12 10.43
CA PRO A 218 8.85 5.25 11.21
C PRO A 218 7.89 6.44 11.24
N ILE A 219 7.08 6.65 10.21
CA ILE A 219 6.12 7.76 10.15
C ILE A 219 5.07 7.64 11.27
N PHE A 220 4.60 6.43 11.57
CA PHE A 220 3.66 6.21 12.68
C PHE A 220 4.36 6.10 14.03
N ARG A 221 5.48 5.36 14.11
CA ARG A 221 6.17 5.10 15.39
C ARG A 221 6.82 6.32 16.04
N ASN A 222 7.07 7.38 15.27
CA ASN A 222 7.66 8.62 15.75
C ASN A 222 6.65 9.78 15.73
N SER A 223 5.35 9.47 15.72
CA SER A 223 4.28 10.48 15.76
C SER A 223 4.42 11.56 14.67
N ILE A 224 4.88 11.18 13.48
CA ILE A 224 4.95 12.10 12.34
C ILE A 224 3.56 12.22 11.71
N ALA A 225 2.82 11.12 11.58
CA ALA A 225 1.42 11.14 11.16
C ALA A 225 0.53 11.69 12.29
N ASP A 226 -0.30 12.70 11.97
CA ASP A 226 -1.22 13.32 12.94
C ASP A 226 -2.51 12.50 13.10
N GLU A 227 -2.56 11.67 14.15
CA GLU A 227 -3.72 10.86 14.52
C GLU A 227 -5.02 11.67 14.68
N GLY A 228 -4.93 12.95 15.07
CA GLY A 228 -6.08 13.85 15.20
C GLY A 228 -6.72 14.21 13.86
N SER A 229 -5.94 14.14 12.78
CA SER A 229 -6.36 14.47 11.42
C SER A 229 -6.78 13.27 10.57
N PHE A 230 -6.74 12.05 11.13
CA PHE A 230 -7.04 10.83 10.39
C PHE A 230 -8.44 10.86 9.76
N ARG A 231 -8.50 10.45 8.49
CA ARG A 231 -9.72 10.28 7.72
C ARG A 231 -9.68 8.92 7.03
N ALA A 232 -10.58 8.03 7.42
CA ALA A 232 -10.72 6.71 6.83
C ALA A 232 -11.86 6.66 5.81
N TYR A 233 -11.62 6.00 4.68
CA TYR A 233 -12.61 5.78 3.61
C TYR A 233 -12.59 4.31 3.20
N LEU A 234 -13.75 3.67 3.10
CA LEU A 234 -13.84 2.32 2.54
C LEU A 234 -13.56 2.35 1.02
N LEU A 235 -13.36 1.18 0.42
CA LEU A 235 -13.04 1.07 -1.01
C LEU A 235 -14.18 1.57 -1.92
N ASP A 236 -15.42 1.53 -1.46
CA ASP A 236 -16.61 2.05 -2.16
C ASP A 236 -16.75 3.59 -2.06
N GLY A 237 -15.84 4.25 -1.35
CA GLY A 237 -15.86 5.70 -1.10
C GLY A 237 -16.61 6.13 0.16
N THR A 238 -17.19 5.20 0.93
CA THR A 238 -17.85 5.50 2.20
C THR A 238 -16.88 6.18 3.17
N PHE A 239 -17.17 7.42 3.56
CA PHE A 239 -16.39 8.12 4.58
C PHE A 239 -16.75 7.61 5.98
N VAL A 240 -15.78 6.99 6.64
CA VAL A 240 -15.94 6.40 7.97
C VAL A 240 -15.77 7.45 9.07
N GLY A 241 -14.97 8.49 8.83
CA GLY A 241 -14.62 9.50 9.84
C GLY A 241 -13.19 9.33 10.35
N ASN A 242 -12.91 9.91 11.53
CA ASN A 242 -11.64 9.70 12.21
C ASN A 242 -11.71 8.37 13.00
N PRO A 243 -10.92 7.34 12.63
CA PRO A 243 -10.96 6.03 13.25
C PRO A 243 -10.57 6.05 14.74
N MET A 244 -9.76 7.01 15.18
CA MET A 244 -9.38 7.17 16.59
C MET A 244 -10.58 7.54 17.47
N LYS A 245 -11.60 8.19 16.89
CA LYS A 245 -12.85 8.53 17.58
C LYS A 245 -13.86 7.38 17.59
N LEU A 246 -13.62 6.35 16.78
CA LEU A 246 -14.48 5.15 16.67
C LEU A 246 -14.03 4.01 17.58
N ARG A 247 -13.01 4.23 18.44
CA ARG A 247 -12.63 3.26 19.47
C ARG A 247 -13.81 2.98 20.40
N ASN A 248 -14.00 1.70 20.71
CA ASN A 248 -15.14 1.20 21.48
C ASN A 248 -15.42 2.07 22.72
N PRO A 249 -16.69 2.46 22.97
CA PRO A 249 -17.08 3.12 24.22
C PRO A 249 -16.81 2.28 25.48
N SER A 250 -16.63 0.96 25.34
CA SER A 250 -16.38 0.05 26.46
C SER A 250 -14.95 0.10 27.03
N GLU A 251 -14.08 0.94 26.48
CA GLU A 251 -12.71 1.18 26.97
C GLU A 251 -12.49 2.62 27.46
N ARG A 252 -13.58 3.37 27.72
CA ARG A 252 -13.55 4.68 28.38
C ARG A 252 -14.02 4.60 29.83
#